data_AF-A0A537QJN9-F1
#
_entry.id   AF-A0A537QJN9-F1
#
_cell.length_a   1.000
_cell.length_b   1.000
_cell.length_c   1.000
_cell.angle_alpha   90.00
_cell.angle_beta   90.00
_cell.angle_gamma   90.00
#
_symmetry.space_group_name_H-M   'P 1'
#
loop_
_entity.id
_entity.type
_entity.pdbx_description
1 polymer ?
#
loop_
_entity_poly.entity_id
_entity_poly.type
_entity_poly.pdbx_seq_one_letter_code
_entity_poly.pdbx_strand_id
1 'polypeptide(L)'
;MNRKLLTALAFAAVPLFAAGFASNAMATVELRLTSGASTTGVIVGAGCDTETCVTFNGSVGAWNINLTTGFSAGPGEPTMDLSSVDATSSASADPLEIELSDNGFSVGSSLFSLASSGHIVSGSGTAIYSAYFDAGNTDFAKTTLIGAL
;
A
#
# COMPACT_ATOMS: atom_id res chain seq x y z
N MET A 1 -31.92 -61.00 39.72
CA MET A 1 -31.10 -60.70 38.52
C MET A 1 -30.72 -59.22 38.61
N ASN A 2 -29.49 -58.92 39.05
CA ASN A 2 -29.04 -57.58 39.44
C ASN A 2 -28.49 -56.83 38.21
N ARG A 3 -29.00 -55.63 37.90
CA ARG A 3 -28.40 -54.73 36.92
C ARG A 3 -27.85 -53.49 37.64
N LYS A 4 -26.53 -53.39 37.71
CA LYS A 4 -25.78 -52.25 38.25
C LYS A 4 -25.91 -51.08 37.28
N LEU A 5 -26.43 -49.95 37.76
CA LEU A 5 -26.47 -48.68 37.04
C LEU A 5 -25.08 -48.03 37.15
N LEU A 6 -24.39 -47.84 36.02
CA LEU A 6 -23.10 -47.14 35.96
C LEU A 6 -23.37 -45.65 35.73
N THR A 7 -23.02 -44.83 36.71
CA THR A 7 -23.07 -43.37 36.67
C THR A 7 -21.94 -42.84 35.79
N ALA A 8 -22.27 -42.17 34.68
CA ALA A 8 -21.29 -41.48 33.84
C ALA A 8 -20.99 -40.08 34.40
N LEU A 9 -19.71 -39.80 34.69
CA LEU A 9 -19.21 -38.47 35.01
C LEU A 9 -19.18 -37.62 33.72
N ALA A 10 -19.93 -36.52 33.70
CA ALA A 10 -19.84 -35.52 32.64
C ALA A 10 -18.79 -34.46 33.04
N PHE A 11 -17.70 -34.34 32.25
CA PHE A 11 -16.76 -33.23 32.35
C PHE A 11 -17.32 -32.02 31.60
N ALA A 12 -17.61 -30.93 32.31
CA ALA A 12 -17.96 -29.65 31.71
C ALA A 12 -16.67 -28.97 31.21
N ALA A 13 -16.55 -28.79 29.89
CA ALA A 13 -15.47 -28.03 29.28
C ALA A 13 -15.73 -26.52 29.46
N VAL A 14 -14.79 -25.81 30.09
CA VAL A 14 -14.78 -24.35 30.20
C VAL A 14 -14.19 -23.78 28.91
N PRO A 15 -14.91 -22.94 28.14
CA PRO A 15 -14.30 -22.25 27.02
C PRO A 15 -13.38 -21.14 27.56
N LEU A 16 -12.08 -21.32 27.37
CA LEU A 16 -11.07 -20.29 27.59
C LEU A 16 -11.22 -19.23 26.49
N PHE A 17 -11.80 -18.07 26.83
CA PHE A 17 -11.79 -16.90 25.97
C PHE A 17 -10.34 -16.40 25.84
N ALA A 18 -9.64 -16.86 24.81
CA ALA A 18 -8.44 -16.20 24.34
C ALA A 18 -8.88 -14.90 23.65
N ALA A 19 -8.74 -13.77 24.35
CA ALA A 19 -8.74 -12.46 23.72
C ALA A 19 -7.51 -12.43 22.80
N GLY A 20 -7.71 -12.80 21.53
CA GLY A 20 -6.73 -12.59 20.50
C GLY A 20 -6.51 -11.10 20.38
N PHE A 21 -5.32 -10.63 20.76
CA PHE A 21 -4.83 -9.37 20.24
C PHE A 21 -4.82 -9.54 18.73
N ALA A 22 -5.72 -8.85 18.03
CA ALA A 22 -5.58 -8.68 16.60
C ALA A 22 -4.24 -7.97 16.42
N SER A 23 -3.21 -8.71 16.02
CA SER A 23 -2.02 -8.08 15.45
C SER A 23 -2.54 -7.28 14.27
N ASN A 24 -2.50 -5.94 14.37
CA ASN A 24 -2.73 -5.11 13.19
C ASN A 24 -1.77 -5.63 12.12
N ALA A 25 -2.30 -6.14 11.01
CA ALA A 25 -1.48 -6.52 9.88
C ALA A 25 -0.65 -5.27 9.54
N MET A 26 0.67 -5.41 9.54
CA MET A 26 1.52 -4.32 9.07
C MET A 26 1.19 -4.12 7.60
N ALA A 27 0.46 -3.05 7.33
CA ALA A 27 0.27 -2.47 6.01
C ALA A 27 1.63 -2.43 5.31
N THR A 28 1.75 -3.10 4.17
CA THR A 28 3.00 -3.21 3.42
C THR A 28 2.84 -2.42 2.14
N VAL A 29 3.62 -1.33 2.02
CA VAL A 29 3.57 -0.47 0.84
C VAL A 29 3.96 -1.24 -0.41
N GLU A 30 3.25 -0.99 -1.50
CA GLU A 30 3.47 -1.60 -2.81
C GLU A 30 3.63 -0.52 -3.89
N LEU A 31 4.54 -0.77 -4.84
CA LEU A 31 4.81 0.10 -5.98
C LEU A 31 4.51 -0.61 -7.29
N ARG A 32 3.82 0.08 -8.19
CA ARG A 32 3.64 -0.35 -9.58
C ARG A 32 4.08 0.76 -10.53
N LEU A 33 4.95 0.42 -11.47
CA LEU A 33 5.43 1.31 -12.53
C LEU A 33 4.96 0.78 -13.88
N THR A 34 4.27 1.62 -14.65
CA THR A 34 3.77 1.29 -15.98
C THR A 34 4.17 2.36 -16.99
N SER A 35 4.77 1.95 -18.09
CA SER A 35 5.15 2.81 -19.21
C SER A 35 4.53 2.27 -20.50
N GLY A 36 3.53 2.96 -21.03
CA GLY A 36 2.79 2.49 -22.21
C GLY A 36 2.24 1.07 -21.98
N ALA A 37 2.83 0.07 -22.64
CA ALA A 37 2.46 -1.35 -22.50
C ALA A 37 3.38 -2.17 -21.57
N SER A 38 4.44 -1.58 -21.01
CA SER A 38 5.41 -2.25 -20.14
C SER A 38 5.11 -1.96 -18.67
N THR A 39 5.10 -2.99 -17.81
CA THR A 39 4.88 -2.85 -16.36
C THR A 39 5.92 -3.66 -15.60
N THR A 40 6.45 -3.13 -14.50
CA THR A 40 7.46 -3.82 -13.65
C THR A 40 6.92 -5.05 -12.89
N GLY A 41 5.60 -5.23 -12.89
CA GLY A 41 4.91 -5.97 -11.84
C GLY A 41 4.76 -5.11 -10.57
N VAL A 42 4.33 -5.77 -9.49
CA VAL A 42 4.20 -5.14 -8.16
C VAL A 42 5.49 -5.36 -7.38
N ILE A 43 6.11 -4.26 -6.96
CA ILE A 43 7.26 -4.26 -6.05
C ILE A 43 6.71 -4.10 -4.64
N VAL A 44 6.83 -5.16 -3.85
CA VAL A 44 6.37 -5.19 -2.46
C VAL A 44 7.46 -4.60 -1.56
N GLY A 45 7.07 -3.67 -0.71
CA GLY A 45 7.96 -2.97 0.21
C GLY A 45 8.55 -3.87 1.28
N ALA A 46 9.68 -3.44 1.82
CA ALA A 46 10.35 -4.06 2.94
C ALA A 46 10.37 -3.10 4.14
N GLY A 47 10.60 -3.62 5.35
CA GLY A 47 10.73 -2.78 6.54
C GLY A 47 11.91 -1.81 6.42
N CYS A 48 11.67 -0.55 6.74
CA CYS A 48 12.64 0.53 6.83
C CYS A 48 12.36 1.29 8.14
N ASP A 49 13.18 1.05 9.17
CA ASP A 49 12.95 1.61 10.52
C ASP A 49 11.56 1.29 11.10
N THR A 50 10.66 2.28 11.21
CA THR A 50 9.31 2.13 11.75
C THR A 50 8.23 2.01 10.67
N GLU A 51 8.64 2.06 9.40
CA GLU A 51 7.79 2.10 8.21
C GLU A 51 8.01 0.88 7.29
N THR A 52 7.19 0.79 6.25
CA THR A 52 7.50 -0.03 5.08
C THR A 52 7.90 0.88 3.91
N CYS A 53 8.92 0.48 3.17
CA CYS A 53 9.48 1.26 2.06
C CYS A 53 9.67 0.42 0.80
N VAL A 54 9.59 1.12 -0.33
CA VAL A 54 9.94 0.65 -1.67
C VAL A 54 11.00 1.57 -2.26
N THR A 55 11.91 0.98 -3.02
CA THR A 55 12.88 1.71 -3.84
C THR A 55 12.90 1.09 -5.23
N PHE A 56 13.27 1.87 -6.25
CA PHE A 56 13.43 1.35 -7.60
C PHE A 56 14.56 2.07 -8.32
N ASN A 57 15.43 1.30 -8.95
CA ASN A 57 16.46 1.83 -9.83
C ASN A 57 16.56 0.91 -11.06
N GLY A 58 16.13 1.41 -12.21
CA GLY A 58 16.07 0.61 -13.43
C GLY A 58 15.25 1.25 -14.53
N SER A 59 14.90 0.44 -15.53
CA SER A 59 14.12 0.88 -16.69
C SER A 59 12.74 0.23 -16.76
N VAL A 60 11.78 0.99 -17.28
CA VAL A 60 10.42 0.55 -17.57
C VAL A 60 10.02 1.17 -18.91
N GLY A 61 9.85 0.36 -19.95
CA GLY A 61 9.66 0.88 -21.30
C GLY A 61 10.82 1.80 -21.72
N ALA A 62 10.53 3.02 -22.17
CA ALA A 62 11.55 4.00 -22.56
C ALA A 62 12.11 4.86 -21.42
N TRP A 63 11.64 4.64 -20.18
CA TRP A 63 12.00 5.43 -19.01
C TRP A 63 13.13 4.78 -18.21
N ASN A 64 14.09 5.60 -17.80
CA ASN A 64 15.02 5.29 -16.72
C ASN A 64 14.56 6.02 -15.46
N ILE A 65 14.34 5.25 -14.39
CA ILE A 65 13.72 5.73 -13.16
C ILE A 65 14.65 5.43 -11.99
N ASN A 66 14.84 6.44 -11.14
CA ASN A 66 15.45 6.33 -9.83
C ASN A 66 14.46 6.86 -8.79
N LEU A 67 13.81 5.93 -8.09
CA LEU A 67 12.99 6.19 -6.91
C LEU A 67 13.83 5.91 -5.67
N THR A 68 14.20 6.96 -4.96
CA THR A 68 15.01 6.85 -3.74
C THR A 68 14.22 6.17 -2.63
N THR A 69 12.97 6.59 -2.41
CA THR A 69 12.07 5.97 -1.43
C THR A 69 10.61 6.32 -1.73
N GLY A 70 9.73 5.32 -1.68
CA GLY A 70 8.32 5.50 -1.32
C GLY A 70 8.08 4.77 0.00
N PHE A 71 7.26 5.32 0.88
CA PHE A 71 6.99 4.71 2.18
C PHE A 71 5.55 4.84 2.61
N SER A 72 5.17 3.97 3.55
CA SER A 72 3.91 4.04 4.28
C SER A 72 4.11 3.80 5.77
N ALA A 73 3.45 4.60 6.60
CA ALA A 73 3.49 4.56 8.05
C ALA A 73 2.11 4.20 8.64
N GLY A 74 2.16 3.54 9.81
CA GLY A 74 1.11 2.64 10.33
C GLY A 74 -0.24 3.22 10.79
N PRO A 75 -1.03 2.41 11.53
CA PRO A 75 -2.50 2.54 11.61
C PRO A 75 -3.04 3.68 12.50
N GLY A 76 -2.17 4.46 13.15
CA GLY A 76 -2.57 5.59 13.99
C GLY A 76 -2.66 6.91 13.22
N GLU A 77 -1.67 7.17 12.37
CA GLU A 77 -1.53 8.37 11.54
C GLU A 77 -1.07 7.91 10.15
N PRO A 78 -1.98 7.32 9.35
CA PRO A 78 -1.62 6.73 8.07
C PRO A 78 -1.02 7.79 7.17
N THR A 79 0.26 7.62 6.87
CA THR A 79 1.03 8.54 6.05
C THR A 79 1.62 7.75 4.91
N MET A 80 1.46 8.23 3.69
CA MET A 80 2.06 7.65 2.50
C MET A 80 2.74 8.75 1.71
N ASP A 81 3.97 8.51 1.28
CA ASP A 81 4.76 9.51 0.56
C ASP A 81 5.71 8.85 -0.44
N LEU A 82 5.98 9.58 -1.51
CA LEU A 82 6.92 9.23 -2.56
C LEU A 82 7.99 10.33 -2.60
N SER A 83 9.05 10.16 -1.82
CA SER A 83 9.91 11.28 -1.38
C SER A 83 10.78 11.87 -2.49
N SER A 84 11.24 11.06 -3.45
CA SER A 84 12.05 11.54 -4.59
C SER A 84 12.02 10.57 -5.75
N VAL A 85 11.54 11.07 -6.90
CA VAL A 85 11.56 10.36 -8.18
C VAL A 85 12.31 11.19 -9.21
N ASP A 86 13.37 10.61 -9.76
CA ASP A 86 13.97 11.07 -11.00
C ASP A 86 13.55 10.12 -12.12
N ALA A 87 12.86 10.64 -13.14
CA ALA A 87 12.42 9.88 -14.29
C ALA A 87 12.81 10.60 -15.58
N THR A 88 13.54 9.91 -16.45
CA THR A 88 13.95 10.44 -17.76
C THR A 88 13.53 9.49 -18.86
N SER A 89 12.88 10.02 -19.90
CA SER A 89 12.45 9.23 -21.06
C SER A 89 13.38 9.48 -22.24
N SER A 90 13.65 8.42 -22.99
CA SER A 90 14.31 8.48 -24.29
C SER A 90 13.32 8.61 -25.46
N ALA A 91 12.01 8.51 -25.19
CA ALA A 91 10.94 8.60 -26.18
C ALA A 91 10.10 9.88 -26.01
N SER A 92 9.58 10.40 -27.12
CA SER A 92 8.75 11.61 -27.13
C SER A 92 7.28 11.36 -26.78
N ALA A 93 6.81 10.11 -26.80
CA ALA A 93 5.42 9.74 -26.51
C ALA A 93 5.36 8.35 -25.83
N ASP A 94 5.61 8.33 -24.52
CA ASP A 94 5.52 7.14 -23.68
C ASP A 94 5.10 7.59 -22.27
N PRO A 95 3.79 7.59 -21.91
CA PRO A 95 3.36 8.06 -20.60
C PRO A 95 3.84 7.10 -19.52
N LEU A 96 4.40 7.65 -18.44
CA LEU A 96 4.77 6.91 -17.25
C LEU A 96 3.69 7.09 -16.17
N GLU A 97 3.15 5.99 -15.69
CA GLU A 97 2.29 5.92 -14.52
C GLU A 97 3.07 5.29 -13.36
N ILE A 98 3.04 5.99 -12.21
CA ILE A 98 3.69 5.59 -10.97
C ILE A 98 2.59 5.49 -9.92
N GLU A 99 2.37 4.31 -9.36
CA GLU A 99 1.35 4.08 -8.35
C GLU A 99 2.01 3.51 -7.08
N LEU A 100 1.78 4.19 -5.96
CA LEU A 100 2.12 3.73 -4.62
C LEU A 100 0.81 3.39 -3.92
N SER A 101 0.74 2.21 -3.29
CA SER A 101 -0.45 1.72 -2.59
C SER A 101 -0.04 1.11 -1.27
N ASP A 102 -0.96 1.10 -0.32
CA ASP A 102 -0.87 0.35 0.91
C ASP A 102 -2.30 0.08 1.42
N ASN A 103 -2.47 -0.98 2.20
CA ASN A 103 -3.76 -1.51 2.60
C ASN A 103 -3.78 -1.87 4.09
N GLY A 104 -4.93 -2.33 4.59
CA GLY A 104 -5.08 -2.71 5.99
C GLY A 104 -5.34 -1.53 6.94
N PHE A 105 -5.62 -0.34 6.40
CA PHE A 105 -6.05 0.82 7.16
C PHE A 105 -7.57 0.83 7.36
N SER A 106 -8.01 1.41 8.48
CA SER A 106 -9.43 1.52 8.85
C SER A 106 -9.91 2.96 9.03
N VAL A 107 -9.13 3.94 8.56
CA VAL A 107 -9.47 5.37 8.65
C VAL A 107 -10.49 5.77 7.57
N GLY A 108 -11.34 6.77 7.88
CA GLY A 108 -12.29 7.35 6.93
C GLY A 108 -11.64 8.39 6.00
N SER A 109 -12.13 8.52 4.77
CA SER A 109 -11.53 9.35 3.73
C SER A 109 -11.45 10.86 4.02
N SER A 110 -12.34 11.38 4.88
CA SER A 110 -12.42 12.82 5.21
C SER A 110 -11.26 13.34 6.06
N LEU A 111 -10.31 12.48 6.45
CA LEU A 111 -9.15 12.83 7.28
C LEU A 111 -7.84 12.91 6.47
N PHE A 112 -7.86 12.56 5.17
CA PHE A 112 -6.67 12.66 4.35
C PHE A 112 -6.44 14.09 3.87
N SER A 113 -5.16 14.51 3.86
CA SER A 113 -4.71 15.73 3.21
C SER A 113 -3.75 15.38 2.10
N LEU A 114 -3.86 16.08 0.97
CA LEU A 114 -2.98 15.90 -0.18
C LEU A 114 -2.02 17.09 -0.28
N ALA A 115 -0.73 16.80 -0.34
CA ALA A 115 0.31 17.77 -0.63
C ALA A 115 1.22 17.21 -1.72
N SER A 116 1.74 18.08 -2.58
CA SER A 116 2.86 17.73 -3.45
C SER A 116 3.93 18.81 -3.36
N SER A 117 5.17 18.37 -3.50
CA SER A 117 6.32 19.25 -3.69
C SER A 117 7.19 18.63 -4.77
N GLY A 118 7.67 19.45 -5.70
CA GLY A 118 8.51 18.98 -6.81
C GLY A 118 8.67 20.05 -7.88
N HIS A 119 9.60 19.80 -8.80
CA HIS A 119 9.84 20.68 -9.94
C HIS A 119 9.88 19.85 -11.22
N ILE A 120 8.96 20.12 -12.15
CA ILE A 120 9.04 19.59 -13.51
C ILE A 120 10.06 20.44 -14.26
N VAL A 121 11.14 19.82 -14.73
CA VAL A 121 12.11 20.52 -15.58
C VAL A 121 11.42 20.96 -16.87
N SER A 122 11.65 22.21 -17.28
CA SER A 122 11.01 22.74 -18.49
C SER A 122 11.34 21.89 -19.70
N GLY A 123 10.31 21.46 -20.45
CA GLY A 123 10.47 20.56 -21.60
C GLY A 123 10.28 19.08 -21.30
N SER A 124 10.06 18.69 -20.04
CA SER A 124 9.87 17.29 -19.61
C SER A 124 8.43 16.78 -19.69
N GLY A 125 7.48 17.61 -20.16
CA GLY A 125 6.07 17.24 -20.29
C GLY A 125 5.19 17.76 -19.14
N THR A 126 4.09 17.05 -18.87
CA THR A 126 3.13 17.36 -17.80
C THR A 126 3.10 16.21 -16.82
N ALA A 127 3.11 16.51 -15.52
CA ALA A 127 2.82 15.53 -14.47
C ALA A 127 1.44 15.84 -13.89
N ILE A 128 0.68 14.78 -13.61
CA ILE A 128 -0.63 14.87 -12.97
C ILE A 128 -0.56 13.99 -11.74
N TYR A 129 -1.06 14.48 -10.61
CA TYR A 129 -1.07 13.72 -9.38
C TYR A 129 -2.50 13.57 -8.86
N SER A 130 -2.81 12.39 -8.33
CA SER A 130 -4.12 12.10 -7.74
C SER A 130 -3.97 11.05 -6.65
N ALA A 131 -4.69 11.20 -5.56
CA ALA A 131 -4.75 10.25 -4.47
C ALA A 131 -6.16 9.69 -4.32
N TYR A 132 -6.24 8.40 -3.99
CA TYR A 132 -7.50 7.67 -3.88
C TYR A 132 -7.56 6.88 -2.58
N PHE A 133 -8.78 6.68 -2.08
CA PHE A 133 -9.10 5.82 -0.94
C PHE A 133 -10.03 4.69 -1.39
N ASP A 134 -9.77 3.49 -0.89
CA ASP A 134 -10.64 2.32 -1.02
C ASP A 134 -10.92 1.68 0.34
N ALA A 135 -12.20 1.66 0.72
CA ALA A 135 -12.65 1.00 1.95
C ALA A 135 -12.56 -0.54 1.84
N GLY A 136 -12.46 -1.08 0.63
CA GLY A 136 -12.24 -2.50 0.37
C GLY A 136 -10.82 -2.97 0.68
N ASN A 137 -9.88 -2.07 1.01
CA ASN A 137 -8.46 -2.39 1.19
C ASN A 137 -7.87 -3.16 -0.02
N THR A 138 -8.29 -2.80 -1.23
CA THR A 138 -7.77 -3.37 -2.47
C THR A 138 -6.64 -2.50 -3.01
N ASP A 139 -5.45 -3.08 -3.20
CA ASP A 139 -4.31 -2.33 -3.71
C ASP A 139 -4.58 -1.70 -5.08
N PHE A 140 -4.11 -0.46 -5.23
CA PHE A 140 -4.25 0.37 -6.43
C PHE A 140 -5.70 0.65 -6.86
N ALA A 141 -6.69 0.42 -5.99
CA ALA A 141 -8.07 0.75 -6.29
C ALA A 141 -8.31 2.28 -6.26
N LYS A 142 -8.92 2.79 -7.33
CA LYS A 142 -9.20 4.23 -7.53
C LYS A 142 -10.69 4.54 -7.29
N THR A 143 -11.22 4.10 -6.15
CA THR A 143 -12.67 4.13 -5.86
C THR A 143 -13.19 5.48 -5.37
N THR A 144 -12.47 6.13 -4.46
CA THR A 144 -12.86 7.44 -3.89
C THR A 144 -11.71 8.42 -4.06
N LEU A 145 -11.90 9.49 -4.84
CA LEU A 145 -10.87 10.52 -5.00
C LEU A 145 -10.72 11.31 -3.69
N ILE A 146 -9.49 11.36 -3.17
CA ILE A 146 -9.11 12.22 -2.04
C ILE A 146 -8.80 13.63 -2.58
N GLY A 147 -8.03 13.72 -3.67
CA GLY A 147 -7.66 14.98 -4.31
C GLY A 147 -6.79 14.78 -5.54
N ALA A 148 -6.58 15.86 -6.29
CA ALA A 148 -5.71 15.89 -7.46
C ALA A 148 -4.97 17.24 -7.55
N LEU A 149 -3.78 17.24 -8.15
CA LEU A 149 -2.91 18.40 -8.36
C LEU A 149 -2.41 18.46 -9.81
#